data_AF-A0A8H5ZWX5-F1
#
_entry.id   AF-A0A8H5ZWX5-F1
#
_cell.length_a   1.000
_cell.length_b   1.000
_cell.length_c   1.000
_cell.angle_alpha   90.00
_cell.angle_beta   90.00
_cell.angle_gamma   90.00
#
_symmetry.space_group_name_H-M   'P 1'
#
loop_
_entity.id
_entity.type
_entity.pdbx_description
1 polymer ?
#
loop_
_entity_poly.entity_id
_entity_poly.type
_entity_poly.pdbx_seq_one_letter_code
_entity_poly.pdbx_strand_id
1 'polypeptide(L)'
;MTDALLFVAYPDGDAVRTSLRFTSEYSMPGVYTGNATVKQISSITNSTGFSLIFHCQDCLHWSQNGTTGSASTSSGLLDLGYAQSVNSPNNPSCSTEVKLARHDIQGTWTAMLDEHAASELFDEWRARANSAVPEKCSKSRETI
;
A
#
# COMPACT_ATOMS: atom_id res chain seq x y z
N MET A 1 -10.05 7.98 -3.14
CA MET A 1 -9.16 8.40 -2.03
C MET A 1 -9.81 8.10 -0.70
N THR A 2 -11.00 8.63 -0.44
CA THR A 2 -11.72 8.37 0.82
C THR A 2 -12.38 7.00 0.81
N ASP A 3 -12.65 6.48 2.01
CA ASP A 3 -13.51 5.31 2.27
C ASP A 3 -13.07 4.01 1.57
N ALA A 4 -11.77 3.93 1.26
CA ALA A 4 -11.12 2.78 0.63
C ALA A 4 -9.79 2.45 1.32
N LEU A 5 -9.38 1.17 1.28
CA LEU A 5 -8.03 0.80 1.65
C LEU A 5 -7.03 1.45 0.68
N LEU A 6 -6.07 2.18 1.22
CA LEU A 6 -5.02 2.82 0.46
C LEU A 6 -3.71 2.07 0.66
N PHE A 7 -3.07 1.68 -0.44
CA PHE A 7 -1.73 1.12 -0.44
C PHE A 7 -0.72 2.20 -0.84
N VAL A 8 0.18 2.56 0.08
CA VAL A 8 1.25 3.53 -0.18
C VAL A 8 2.57 2.78 -0.28
N ALA A 9 3.34 3.03 -1.34
CA ALA A 9 4.71 2.56 -1.49
C ALA A 9 5.66 3.74 -1.75
N TYR A 10 6.87 3.69 -1.19
CA TYR A 10 7.86 4.77 -1.32
C TYR A 10 9.28 4.26 -1.09
N PRO A 11 10.32 4.91 -1.64
CA PRO A 11 11.71 4.55 -1.40
C PRO A 11 12.21 5.09 -0.04
N ASP A 12 13.09 4.32 0.61
CA ASP A 12 13.90 4.69 1.78
C ASP A 12 15.32 4.18 1.56
N GLY A 13 16.16 4.99 0.91
CA GLY A 13 17.46 4.55 0.41
C GLY A 13 17.32 3.43 -0.63
N ASP A 14 17.96 2.29 -0.37
CA ASP A 14 17.92 1.12 -1.25
C ASP A 14 16.70 0.21 -1.01
N ALA A 15 15.85 0.54 -0.03
CA ALA A 15 14.65 -0.22 0.28
C ALA A 15 13.40 0.45 -0.31
N VAL A 16 12.40 -0.34 -0.69
CA VAL A 16 11.03 0.15 -0.89
C VAL A 16 10.21 -0.22 0.34
N ARG A 17 9.50 0.75 0.91
CA ARG A 17 8.61 0.55 2.05
C ARG A 17 7.16 0.67 1.63
N THR A 18 6.29 0.10 2.44
CA THR A 18 4.85 0.10 2.22
C THR A 18 4.12 0.54 3.48
N SER A 19 2.97 1.20 3.32
CA SER A 19 2.09 1.56 4.42
C SER A 19 0.64 1.42 3.96
N LEU A 20 -0.14 0.66 4.71
CA LEU A 20 -1.59 0.58 4.50
C LEU A 20 -2.26 1.73 5.24
N ARG A 21 -3.15 2.43 4.55
CA ARG A 21 -3.73 3.70 4.99
C ARG A 21 -5.23 3.76 4.74
N PHE A 22 -5.91 4.62 5.48
CA PHE A 22 -7.34 4.87 5.32
C PHE A 22 -7.70 6.29 5.76
N THR A 23 -8.71 6.88 5.12
CA THR A 23 -9.28 8.17 5.50
C THR A 23 -10.71 8.29 5.00
N SER A 24 -11.56 8.99 5.73
CA SER A 24 -12.90 9.43 5.29
C SER A 24 -12.90 10.86 4.75
N GLU A 25 -11.74 11.53 4.77
CA GLU A 25 -11.59 12.94 4.41
C GLU A 25 -10.42 13.16 3.45
N TYR A 26 -10.40 14.31 2.76
CA TYR A 26 -9.28 14.78 1.95
C TYR A 26 -8.13 15.36 2.79
N SER A 27 -7.69 14.59 3.78
CA SER A 27 -6.61 14.89 4.72
C SER A 27 -5.56 13.77 4.71
N MET A 28 -4.51 13.91 5.52
CA MET A 28 -3.45 12.90 5.64
C MET A 28 -4.05 11.55 6.06
N PRO A 29 -3.91 10.48 5.26
CA PRO A 29 -4.47 9.19 5.61
C PRO A 29 -3.87 8.61 6.89
N GLY A 30 -4.74 8.19 7.81
CA GLY A 30 -4.35 7.45 9.01
C GLY A 30 -3.85 6.04 8.67
N VAL A 31 -3.17 5.40 9.62
CA VAL A 31 -2.76 3.99 9.49
C VAL A 31 -4.01 3.11 9.37
N TYR A 32 -4.00 2.16 8.43
CA TYR A 32 -5.05 1.17 8.34
C TYR A 32 -4.88 0.12 9.43
N THR A 33 -5.95 -0.14 10.21
CA THR A 33 -5.90 -1.04 11.37
C THR A 33 -6.68 -2.34 11.17
N GLY A 34 -7.22 -2.58 9.97
CA GLY A 34 -7.88 -3.84 9.64
C GLY A 34 -6.89 -4.98 9.34
N ASN A 35 -7.41 -6.10 8.85
CA ASN A 35 -6.65 -7.36 8.74
C ASN A 35 -5.69 -7.44 7.54
N ALA A 36 -5.69 -6.44 6.66
CA ALA A 36 -4.88 -6.46 5.46
C ALA A 36 -3.38 -6.48 5.80
N THR A 37 -2.61 -7.31 5.10
CA THR A 37 -1.16 -7.41 5.27
C THR A 37 -0.44 -7.39 3.94
N VAL A 38 0.78 -6.85 3.92
CA VAL A 38 1.62 -6.79 2.73
C VAL A 38 2.94 -7.50 3.00
N LYS A 39 3.34 -8.36 2.05
CA LYS A 39 4.69 -8.95 1.98
C LYS A 39 5.30 -8.68 0.63
N GLN A 40 6.60 -8.40 0.60
CA GLN A 40 7.31 -8.15 -0.66
C GLN A 40 7.86 -9.44 -1.25
N ILE A 41 7.81 -9.54 -2.57
CA ILE A 41 8.48 -10.56 -3.39
C ILE A 41 9.83 -10.01 -3.86
N SER A 42 9.84 -8.79 -4.39
CA SER A 42 11.05 -8.10 -4.81
C SER A 42 10.85 -6.58 -4.84
N SER A 43 11.93 -5.84 -4.68
CA SER A 43 11.94 -4.39 -4.86
C SER A 43 13.25 -3.93 -5.49
N ILE A 44 13.17 -2.83 -6.23
CA ILE A 44 14.32 -2.18 -6.88
C ILE A 44 14.14 -0.68 -6.69
N THR A 45 15.20 0.02 -6.29
CA THR A 45 15.29 1.48 -6.31
C THR A 45 16.45 1.90 -7.21
N ASN A 46 16.30 3.03 -7.90
CA ASN A 46 17.37 3.64 -8.68
C ASN A 46 17.15 5.17 -8.74
N SER A 47 18.02 5.87 -9.47
CA SER A 47 17.99 7.34 -9.58
C SER A 47 16.73 7.91 -10.25
N THR A 48 15.93 7.08 -10.93
CA THR A 48 14.73 7.49 -11.68
C THR A 48 13.43 7.01 -11.06
N GLY A 49 13.48 6.13 -10.06
CA GLY A 49 12.29 5.62 -9.40
C GLY A 49 12.50 4.30 -8.67
N PHE A 50 11.40 3.62 -8.42
CA PHE A 50 11.39 2.32 -7.77
C PHE A 50 10.33 1.40 -8.37
N SER A 51 10.53 0.10 -8.22
CA SER A 51 9.54 -0.93 -8.55
C SER A 51 9.37 -1.86 -7.36
N LEU A 52 8.15 -2.35 -7.16
CA LEU A 52 7.80 -3.27 -6.09
C LEU A 52 6.88 -4.36 -6.63
N ILE A 53 7.26 -5.61 -6.39
CA ILE A 53 6.37 -6.76 -6.53
C ILE A 53 5.99 -7.21 -5.13
N PHE A 54 4.69 -7.26 -4.85
CA PHE A 54 4.16 -7.52 -3.52
C PHE A 54 2.95 -8.45 -3.56
N HIS A 55 2.72 -9.14 -2.46
CA HIS A 55 1.48 -9.83 -2.16
C HIS A 55 0.73 -9.05 -1.08
N CYS A 56 -0.54 -8.73 -1.35
CA CYS A 56 -1.44 -8.01 -0.45
C CYS A 56 -2.55 -8.98 -0.02
N GLN A 57 -2.45 -9.52 1.20
CA GLN A 57 -3.47 -10.39 1.75
C GLN A 57 -4.59 -9.56 2.37
N ASP A 58 -5.84 -9.98 2.17
CA ASP A 58 -7.04 -9.33 2.73
C ASP A 58 -7.22 -7.86 2.32
N CYS A 59 -6.65 -7.45 1.17
CA CYS A 59 -6.66 -6.06 0.72
C CYS A 59 -7.86 -5.67 -0.17
N LEU A 60 -8.65 -6.64 -0.63
CA LEU A 60 -9.85 -6.38 -1.44
C LEU A 60 -11.11 -6.21 -0.59
N HIS A 61 -10.98 -6.27 0.73
CA HIS A 61 -12.02 -5.99 1.70
C HIS A 61 -11.44 -5.06 2.76
N TRP A 62 -12.21 -4.06 3.18
CA TRP A 62 -11.76 -3.16 4.21
C TRP A 62 -12.86 -2.77 5.19
N SER A 63 -12.43 -2.50 6.41
CA SER A 63 -13.28 -2.03 7.50
C SER A 63 -12.48 -1.15 8.43
N GLN A 64 -12.85 0.13 8.54
CA GLN A 64 -12.22 1.06 9.47
C GLN A 64 -13.17 2.20 9.80
N ASN A 65 -13.18 2.62 11.08
CA ASN A 65 -13.98 3.75 11.57
C ASN A 65 -15.48 3.66 11.19
N GLY A 66 -16.04 2.45 11.22
CA GLY A 66 -17.45 2.20 10.86
C GLY A 66 -17.74 2.17 9.36
N THR A 67 -16.74 2.46 8.51
CA THR A 67 -16.85 2.37 7.05
C THR A 67 -16.36 1.01 6.58
N THR A 68 -17.16 0.33 5.75
CA THR A 68 -16.81 -0.95 5.15
C THR A 68 -16.92 -0.87 3.64
N GLY A 69 -16.06 -1.61 2.94
CA GLY A 69 -16.08 -1.68 1.49
C GLY A 69 -15.32 -2.89 0.96
N SER A 70 -15.46 -3.13 -0.33
CA SER A 70 -14.77 -4.23 -1.00
C SER A 70 -14.68 -3.99 -2.50
N ALA A 71 -13.75 -4.68 -3.14
CA ALA A 71 -13.65 -4.75 -4.59
C ALA A 71 -13.79 -6.22 -5.04
N SER A 72 -14.69 -6.46 -6.00
CA SER A 72 -15.01 -7.81 -6.47
C SER A 72 -14.30 -8.10 -7.79
N THR A 73 -13.32 -9.00 -7.76
CA THR A 73 -12.61 -9.46 -8.97
C THR A 73 -13.51 -10.28 -9.89
N SER A 74 -14.53 -10.97 -9.36
CA SER A 74 -15.48 -11.76 -10.16
C SER A 74 -16.37 -10.91 -11.07
N SER A 75 -16.37 -9.58 -10.91
CA SER A 75 -17.03 -8.66 -11.84
C SER A 75 -16.25 -8.45 -13.15
N GLY A 76 -15.00 -8.94 -13.24
CA GLY A 76 -14.13 -8.74 -14.39
C GLY A 76 -13.53 -7.33 -14.48
N LEU A 77 -13.73 -6.49 -13.45
CA LEU A 77 -13.16 -5.15 -13.37
C LEU A 77 -12.85 -4.73 -11.93
N LEU A 78 -11.98 -3.74 -11.78
CA LEU A 78 -11.71 -3.05 -10.52
C LEU A 78 -11.71 -1.54 -10.77
N ASP A 79 -12.49 -0.78 -10.01
CA ASP A 79 -12.37 0.68 -9.98
C ASP A 79 -11.20 1.06 -9.07
N LEU A 80 -10.15 1.64 -9.67
CA LEU A 80 -8.89 1.93 -9.00
C LEU A 80 -8.58 3.42 -9.07
N GLY A 81 -7.95 3.91 -8.01
CA GLY A 81 -7.34 5.24 -7.95
C GLY A 81 -5.83 5.13 -7.81
N TYR A 82 -5.12 6.14 -8.33
CA TYR A 82 -3.70 6.31 -8.09
C TYR A 82 -3.35 7.73 -7.69
N ALA A 83 -2.21 7.84 -7.02
CA ALA A 83 -1.62 9.09 -6.58
C ALA A 83 -0.09 8.97 -6.60
N GLN A 84 0.60 10.03 -7.04
CA GLN A 84 2.05 10.10 -7.08
C GLN A 84 2.53 11.49 -6.61
N SER A 85 3.64 11.51 -5.87
CA SER A 85 4.26 12.73 -5.34
C SER A 85 5.76 12.71 -5.66
N VAL A 86 6.32 13.86 -6.03
CA VAL A 86 7.79 14.01 -6.13
C VAL A 86 8.43 14.30 -4.77
N ASN A 87 7.62 14.65 -3.76
CA ASN A 87 8.10 14.93 -2.42
C ASN A 87 8.33 13.63 -1.64
N SER A 88 9.55 13.45 -1.16
CA SER A 88 9.89 12.34 -0.26
C SER A 88 9.07 12.39 1.04
N PRO A 89 8.62 11.24 1.56
CA PRO A 89 7.97 11.19 2.86
C PRO A 89 8.89 11.63 4.01
N ASN A 90 8.31 12.21 5.06
CA ASN A 90 9.02 12.42 6.32
C ASN A 90 8.90 11.18 7.21
N ASN A 91 9.94 10.87 7.99
CA ASN A 91 10.07 9.63 8.78
C ASN A 91 9.85 8.36 7.94
N PRO A 92 10.54 8.22 6.78
CA PRO A 92 10.28 7.11 5.86
C PRO A 92 10.61 5.76 6.49
N SER A 93 11.49 5.70 7.50
CA SER A 93 11.90 4.45 8.11
C SER A 93 10.86 3.79 9.03
N CYS A 94 9.70 4.42 9.25
CA CYS A 94 8.61 3.90 10.07
C CYS A 94 7.25 4.03 9.36
N SER A 95 6.71 2.91 8.88
CA SER A 95 5.47 2.90 8.08
C SER A 95 4.23 3.39 8.83
N THR A 96 4.22 3.39 10.16
CA THR A 96 3.11 3.91 10.97
C THR A 96 3.25 5.41 11.29
N GLU A 97 4.48 5.92 11.35
CA GLU A 97 4.77 7.34 11.64
C GLU A 97 5.05 8.18 10.39
N VAL A 98 5.17 7.56 9.21
CA VAL A 98 5.47 8.25 7.96
C VAL A 98 4.42 9.33 7.69
N LYS A 99 4.90 10.53 7.31
CA LYS A 99 4.07 11.67 6.91
C LYS A 99 4.24 11.92 5.42
N LEU A 100 3.12 12.01 4.72
CA LEU A 100 3.06 12.19 3.28
C LEU A 100 2.65 13.62 2.96
N ALA A 101 3.29 14.22 1.96
CA ALA A 101 2.73 15.40 1.32
C ALA A 101 1.49 15.01 0.50
N ARG A 102 0.66 15.99 0.14
CA ARG A 102 -0.36 15.79 -0.89
C ARG A 102 0.34 15.40 -2.20
N HIS A 103 -0.26 14.48 -2.94
CA HIS A 103 0.23 14.03 -4.24
C HIS A 103 0.15 15.15 -5.29
N ASP A 104 1.11 15.17 -6.22
CA ASP A 104 1.17 16.10 -7.34
C ASP A 104 0.32 15.63 -8.52
N ILE A 105 0.23 14.31 -8.70
CA ILE A 105 -0.50 13.66 -9.79
C ILE A 105 -1.46 12.63 -9.19
N GLN A 106 -2.69 12.56 -9.73
CA GLN A 106 -3.69 11.58 -9.35
C GLN A 106 -4.60 11.23 -10.52
N GLY A 107 -5.37 10.16 -10.38
CA GLY A 107 -6.49 9.85 -11.25
C GLY A 107 -7.22 8.60 -10.82
N THR A 108 -8.27 8.26 -11.55
CA THR A 108 -9.01 7.01 -11.41
C THR A 108 -9.11 6.32 -12.76
N TRP A 109 -9.18 5.00 -12.76
CA TRP A 109 -9.45 4.22 -13.95
C TRP A 109 -10.14 2.91 -13.57
N THR A 110 -10.91 2.37 -14.51
CA THR A 110 -11.46 1.02 -14.39
C THR A 110 -10.49 0.02 -15.00
N ALA A 111 -9.84 -0.79 -14.16
CA ALA A 111 -8.97 -1.87 -14.59
C ALA A 111 -9.82 -3.05 -15.05
N MET A 112 -9.77 -3.37 -16.34
CA MET A 112 -10.39 -4.58 -16.87
C MET A 112 -9.51 -5.78 -16.56
N LEU A 113 -10.10 -6.83 -15.98
CA LEU A 113 -9.44 -8.09 -15.69
C LEU A 113 -9.79 -9.10 -16.78
N ASP A 114 -8.77 -9.63 -17.45
CA ASP A 114 -8.93 -10.71 -18.42
C ASP A 114 -8.37 -12.03 -17.84
N GLU A 115 -8.32 -13.06 -18.68
CA GLU A 115 -7.80 -14.38 -18.30
C GLU A 115 -6.33 -14.36 -17.83
N HIS A 116 -5.56 -13.33 -18.17
CA HIS A 116 -4.16 -13.20 -17.74
C HIS A 116 -4.03 -12.65 -16.31
N ALA A 117 -5.10 -12.09 -15.74
CA ALA A 117 -5.10 -11.59 -14.36
C ALA A 117 -5.21 -12.71 -13.31
N ALA A 118 -5.62 -13.92 -13.71
CA ALA A 118 -5.72 -15.08 -12.84
C ALA A 118 -4.80 -16.19 -13.36
N SER A 119 -4.07 -16.86 -12.46
CA SER A 119 -3.12 -17.91 -12.83
C SER A 119 -3.14 -19.05 -11.82
N GLU A 120 -3.04 -20.27 -12.31
CA GLU A 120 -2.82 -21.47 -11.48
C GLU A 120 -1.50 -21.39 -10.70
N LEU A 121 -0.54 -20.57 -11.17
CA LEU A 121 0.74 -20.33 -10.50
C LEU A 121 0.65 -19.32 -9.34
N PHE A 122 -0.54 -18.78 -9.04
CA PHE A 122 -0.70 -17.75 -8.01
C PHE A 122 -0.14 -18.20 -6.65
N ASP A 123 -0.41 -19.45 -6.24
CA ASP A 123 0.09 -19.98 -4.98
C ASP A 123 1.63 -20.06 -4.94
N GLU A 124 2.27 -20.39 -6.07
CA GLU A 124 3.73 -20.39 -6.20
C GLU A 124 4.30 -18.98 -6.12
N TRP A 125 3.67 -18.01 -6.78
CA TRP A 125 4.09 -16.61 -6.73
C TRP A 125 3.90 -16.01 -5.34
N ARG A 126 2.76 -16.27 -4.70
CA ARG A 126 2.47 -15.86 -3.33
C ARG A 126 3.52 -16.39 -2.35
N ALA A 127 3.93 -17.65 -2.49
CA ALA A 127 4.91 -18.27 -1.60
C ALA A 127 6.29 -17.56 -1.62
N ARG A 128 6.59 -16.79 -2.67
CA ARG A 128 7.82 -15.97 -2.76
C ARG A 128 7.74 -14.70 -1.93
N ALA A 129 6.56 -14.30 -1.46
CA ALA A 129 6.37 -13.11 -0.65
C ALA A 129 6.83 -13.37 0.80
N ASN A 130 8.11 -13.15 1.07
CA ASN A 130 8.77 -13.55 2.32
C ASN A 130 9.45 -12.39 3.06
N SER A 131 9.44 -11.19 2.49
CA SER A 131 10.21 -10.06 3.00
C SER A 131 9.30 -8.97 3.57
N ALA A 132 9.55 -8.61 4.82
CA ALA A 132 9.09 -7.35 5.42
C ALA A 132 10.33 -6.50 5.71
N VAL A 133 10.35 -5.26 5.22
CA VAL A 133 11.45 -4.33 5.50
C VAL A 133 11.35 -3.93 6.98
N PRO A 134 12.40 -4.15 7.80
CA PRO A 134 12.34 -3.83 9.22
C PRO A 134 11.99 -2.36 9.47
N GLU A 135 11.07 -2.14 10.40
CA GLU A 135 10.65 -0.81 10.85
C GLU A 135 11.67 -0.22 11.83
N LYS A 136 11.95 1.07 11.67
CA LYS A 136 12.76 1.88 12.59
C LYS A 136 11.92 3.03 13.10
N CYS A 137 10.87 2.68 13.84
CA CYS A 137 10.00 3.63 14.52
C CYS A 137 10.69 4.24 15.72
N SER A 138 10.26 5.45 16.09
CA SER A 138 10.76 6.07 17.31
C SER A 138 10.43 5.15 18.48
N LYS A 139 11.44 4.74 19.27
CA LYS A 139 11.13 4.11 20.56
C LYS A 139 10.43 5.19 21.37
N SER A 140 9.16 4.98 21.71
CA SER A 140 8.50 5.79 22.74
C SER A 140 9.46 5.81 23.93
N ARG A 141 9.91 7.00 24.35
CA ARG A 141 10.46 7.14 25.69
C ARG A 141 9.32 6.72 26.61
N GLU A 142 9.39 5.50 27.13
CA GLU A 142 8.69 5.18 28.37
C GLU A 142 9.29 6.14 29.41
N THR A 143 8.53 7.17 29.71
CA THR A 143 8.83 8.06 30.82
C THR A 143 8.71 7.21 32.08
N ILE A 144 9.83 7.02 32.77
CA ILE A 144 9.89 6.50 34.14
C ILE A 144 9.09 7.42 35.06
#